data_AF-A0AAU6LRX2-F1
#
_entry.id   AF-A0AAU6LRX2-F1
#
_cell.length_a   1.000
_cell.length_b   1.000
_cell.length_c   1.000
_cell.angle_alpha   90.00
_cell.angle_beta   90.00
_cell.angle_gamma   90.00
#
_symmetry.space_group_name_H-M   'P 1'
#
loop_
_entity.id
_entity.type
_entity.pdbx_description
1 polymer ?
#
loop_
_entity_poly.entity_id
_entity_poly.type
_entity_poly.pdbx_seq_one_letter_code
_entity_poly.pdbx_strand_id
1 'polypeptide(L)'
;MRVRRTEEAAEVLGAVAEGRVRVRGAGHSETLRTRQRLGEALAALGLTDRARALWTEVRETAARELGEDHEIVRTATASLEPPEPLEPPEPPESPTAPAAHT
;
A
#
# COMPACT_ATOMS: atom_id res chain seq x y z
N MET A 1 -13.14 19.20 10.40
CA MET A 1 -14.03 18.01 10.49
C MET A 1 -13.55 16.78 9.70
N ARG A 2 -12.41 16.79 8.99
CA ARG A 2 -11.97 15.61 8.19
C ARG A 2 -11.52 14.43 9.06
N VAL A 3 -10.69 14.67 10.07
CA VAL A 3 -10.09 13.63 10.95
C VAL A 3 -11.16 12.71 11.56
N ARG A 4 -12.20 13.28 12.15
CA ARG A 4 -13.28 12.52 12.81
C ARG A 4 -14.04 11.58 11.86
N ARG A 5 -14.17 11.96 10.58
CA ARG A 5 -14.86 11.14 9.58
C ARG A 5 -13.98 10.00 9.06
N THR A 6 -12.66 10.19 9.03
CA THR A 6 -11.71 9.13 8.67
C THR A 6 -11.53 8.10 9.78
N GLU A 7 -11.60 8.49 11.06
CA GLU A 7 -11.62 7.57 12.20
C GLU A 7 -12.88 6.68 12.14
N GLU A 8 -14.05 7.29 11.99
CA GLU A 8 -15.32 6.58 11.83
C GLU A 8 -15.31 5.66 10.61
N ALA A 9 -14.72 6.10 9.49
CA ALA A 9 -14.55 5.26 8.31
C ALA A 9 -13.65 4.05 8.57
N ALA A 10 -12.54 4.22 9.31
CA ALA A 10 -11.64 3.12 9.64
C ALA A 10 -12.32 2.08 10.54
N GLU A 11 -13.08 2.51 11.55
CA GLU A 11 -13.83 1.61 12.43
C GLU A 11 -14.88 0.82 11.66
N VAL A 12 -15.70 1.50 10.85
CA VAL A 12 -16.74 0.86 10.04
C VAL A 12 -16.13 -0.11 9.01
N LEU A 13 -15.07 0.29 8.32
CA LEU A 13 -14.40 -0.56 7.34
C LEU A 13 -13.77 -1.80 7.99
N GLY A 14 -13.21 -1.67 9.20
CA GLY A 14 -12.72 -2.79 10.00
C GLY A 14 -13.81 -3.79 10.34
N ALA A 15 -14.91 -3.32 10.93
CA ALA A 15 -16.03 -4.19 11.30
C ALA A 15 -16.64 -4.90 10.08
N VAL A 16 -16.75 -4.20 8.95
CA VAL A 16 -17.27 -4.78 7.71
C VAL A 16 -16.29 -5.80 7.12
N ALA A 17 -14.98 -5.54 7.17
CA ALA A 17 -13.98 -6.51 6.73
C ALA A 17 -14.06 -7.80 7.55
N GLU A 18 -14.14 -7.72 8.88
CA GLU A 18 -14.31 -8.89 9.76
C GLU A 18 -15.61 -9.65 9.49
N GLY A 19 -16.72 -8.93 9.27
CA GLY A 19 -17.99 -9.53 8.88
C GLY A 19 -17.88 -10.29 7.56
N ARG A 20 -17.24 -9.69 6.55
CA ARG A 20 -17.05 -10.30 5.23
C ARG A 20 -16.10 -11.50 5.27
N VAL A 21 -15.05 -11.45 6.08
CA VAL A 21 -14.14 -12.60 6.28
C VAL A 21 -14.90 -13.80 6.83
N ARG A 22 -15.79 -13.60 7.81
CA ARG A 22 -16.58 -14.70 8.39
C ARG A 22 -17.56 -15.32 7.40
N VAL A 23 -18.17 -14.52 6.54
CA VAL A 23 -19.21 -14.99 5.61
C VAL A 23 -18.65 -15.52 4.29
N ARG A 24 -17.60 -14.88 3.75
CA ARG A 24 -17.09 -15.13 2.39
C ARG A 24 -15.62 -15.51 2.33
N GLY A 25 -14.91 -15.50 3.47
CA GLY A 25 -13.49 -15.73 3.53
C GLY A 25 -12.64 -14.49 3.23
N ALA A 26 -11.36 -14.58 3.62
CA ALA A 26 -10.41 -13.48 3.49
C ALA A 26 -9.99 -13.19 2.04
N GLY A 27 -10.07 -14.19 1.15
CA GLY A 27 -9.67 -14.11 -0.26
C GLY A 27 -10.72 -13.55 -1.22
N HIS A 28 -11.94 -13.30 -0.73
CA HIS A 28 -13.01 -12.81 -1.60
C HIS A 28 -12.75 -11.36 -2.03
N SER A 29 -12.97 -11.07 -3.31
CA SER A 29 -12.64 -9.77 -3.93
C SER A 29 -13.28 -8.57 -3.21
N GLU A 30 -14.54 -8.66 -2.78
CA GLU A 30 -15.17 -7.58 -2.00
C GLU A 30 -14.54 -7.40 -0.61
N THR A 31 -14.09 -8.49 0.03
CA THR A 31 -13.38 -8.43 1.32
C THR A 31 -12.05 -7.72 1.16
N LEU A 32 -11.28 -8.09 0.13
CA LEU A 32 -9.99 -7.48 -0.19
C LEU A 32 -10.12 -5.99 -0.54
N ARG A 33 -11.15 -5.62 -1.32
CA ARG A 33 -11.47 -4.22 -1.64
C ARG A 33 -11.85 -3.41 -0.39
N THR A 34 -12.56 -4.03 0.56
CA THR A 34 -12.92 -3.38 1.84
C THR A 34 -11.66 -3.11 2.67
N ARG A 35 -10.78 -4.10 2.77
CA ARG A 35 -9.50 -3.97 3.45
C ARG A 35 -8.64 -2.88 2.81
N GLN A 36 -8.51 -2.85 1.49
CA GLN A 36 -7.74 -1.80 0.82
C GLN A 36 -8.19 -0.39 1.21
N ARG A 37 -9.52 -0.16 1.26
CA ARG A 37 -10.12 1.12 1.70
C ARG A 37 -9.85 1.42 3.18
N LEU A 38 -9.76 0.40 4.03
CA LEU A 38 -9.33 0.57 5.43
C LEU A 38 -7.89 1.08 5.48
N GLY A 39 -7.00 0.53 4.64
CA GLY A 39 -5.63 1.03 4.49
C GLY A 39 -5.59 2.50 4.09
N GLU A 40 -6.41 2.92 3.12
CA GLU A 40 -6.55 4.32 2.71
C GLU A 40 -7.01 5.22 3.87
N ALA A 41 -7.99 4.79 4.65
CA ALA A 41 -8.47 5.51 5.82
C ALA A 41 -7.38 5.63 6.91
N LEU A 42 -6.63 4.56 7.17
CA LEU A 42 -5.51 4.55 8.12
C LEU A 42 -4.38 5.49 7.67
N ALA A 43 -4.03 5.49 6.38
CA ALA A 43 -3.04 6.41 5.83
C ALA A 43 -3.47 7.87 5.97
N ALA A 44 -4.75 8.17 5.72
CA ALA A 44 -5.30 9.52 5.91
C ALA A 44 -5.30 9.99 7.38
N LEU A 45 -5.22 9.06 8.34
CA LEU A 45 -5.04 9.34 9.77
C LEU A 45 -3.57 9.44 10.18
N GLY A 46 -2.62 9.30 9.24
CA GLY A 46 -1.19 9.26 9.52
C GLY A 46 -0.70 7.93 10.10
N LEU A 47 -1.54 6.89 10.14
CA LEU A 47 -1.20 5.55 10.60
C LEU A 47 -0.58 4.72 9.46
N THR A 48 0.45 5.27 8.83
CA THR A 48 1.07 4.75 7.60
C THR A 48 1.60 3.32 7.78
N ASP A 49 2.18 2.98 8.93
CA ASP A 49 2.65 1.61 9.17
C ASP A 49 1.53 0.57 9.19
N ARG A 50 0.38 0.93 9.79
CA ARG A 50 -0.80 0.05 9.79
C ARG A 50 -1.41 -0.06 8.39
N ALA A 51 -1.49 1.05 7.66
CA ALA A 51 -1.95 1.06 6.27
C ALA A 51 -1.08 0.17 5.39
N ARG A 52 0.25 0.30 5.50
CA ARG A 52 1.24 -0.48 4.75
C ARG A 52 1.15 -1.98 5.06
N ALA A 53 1.08 -2.36 6.33
CA ALA A 53 0.90 -3.76 6.70
C ALA A 53 -0.36 -4.35 6.06
N LEU A 54 -1.44 -3.58 6.06
CA LEU A 54 -2.74 -4.01 5.54
C LEU A 54 -2.76 -4.11 4.00
N TRP A 55 -2.15 -3.16 3.29
CA TRP A 55 -2.00 -3.26 1.84
C TRP A 55 -1.09 -4.43 1.42
N THR A 56 -0.05 -4.75 2.21
CA THR A 56 0.78 -5.95 1.96
C THR A 56 -0.05 -7.22 2.07
N GLU A 57 -0.84 -7.38 3.14
CA GLU A 57 -1.73 -8.55 3.31
C GLU A 57 -2.74 -8.67 2.16
N VAL A 58 -3.34 -7.54 1.75
CA VAL A 58 -4.28 -7.50 0.62
C VAL A 58 -3.59 -7.90 -0.69
N ARG A 59 -2.39 -7.39 -0.95
CA ARG A 59 -1.61 -7.72 -2.16
C ARG A 59 -1.31 -9.22 -2.21
N GLU A 60 -0.78 -9.80 -1.13
CA GLU A 60 -0.42 -11.21 -1.06
C GLU A 60 -1.64 -12.12 -1.20
N THR A 61 -2.72 -11.80 -0.50
CA THR A 61 -3.96 -12.58 -0.57
C THR A 61 -4.61 -12.46 -1.95
N ALA A 62 -4.66 -11.26 -2.53
CA ALA A 62 -5.21 -11.06 -3.87
C ALA A 62 -4.38 -11.76 -4.94
N ALA A 63 -3.05 -11.73 -4.85
CA ALA A 63 -2.16 -12.42 -5.78
C ALA A 63 -2.40 -13.94 -5.74
N ARG A 64 -2.57 -14.52 -4.55
CA ARG A 64 -2.82 -15.96 -4.39
C ARG A 64 -4.19 -16.39 -4.91
N GLU A 65 -5.23 -15.60 -4.66
CA GLU A 65 -6.62 -16.01 -4.89
C GLU A 65 -7.18 -15.55 -6.24
N LEU A 66 -6.72 -14.39 -6.74
CA LEU A 66 -7.23 -13.74 -7.96
C LEU A 66 -6.18 -13.68 -9.08
N GLY A 67 -4.91 -13.94 -8.77
CA GLY A 67 -3.77 -13.84 -9.69
C GLY A 67 -3.06 -12.49 -9.63
N GLU A 68 -1.78 -12.47 -10.04
CA GLU A 68 -0.89 -11.31 -9.95
C GLU A 68 -1.33 -10.12 -10.84
N ASP A 69 -2.00 -10.39 -11.95
CA ASP A 69 -2.51 -9.36 -12.89
C ASP A 69 -3.81 -8.67 -12.42
N HIS A 70 -4.40 -9.11 -11.31
CA HIS A 70 -5.69 -8.59 -10.86
C HIS A 70 -5.59 -7.12 -10.40
N GLU A 71 -6.62 -6.32 -10.68
CA GLU A 71 -6.67 -4.87 -10.35
C GLU A 71 -6.32 -4.58 -8.87
N ILE A 72 -6.84 -5.40 -7.95
CA ILE A 72 -6.60 -5.29 -6.51
C ILE A 72 -5.11 -5.42 -6.16
N VAL A 73 -4.38 -6.33 -6.82
CA VAL A 73 -2.93 -6.50 -6.60
C VAL A 73 -2.19 -5.25 -7.06
N ARG A 74 -2.54 -4.74 -8.24
CA ARG A 74 -1.92 -3.52 -8.80
C ARG A 74 -2.18 -2.30 -7.93
N THR A 75 -3.41 -2.11 -7.44
CA THR A 75 -3.75 -0.98 -6.57
C THR A 75 -3.07 -1.09 -5.21
N ALA A 76 -3.03 -2.29 -4.61
CA ALA A 76 -2.32 -2.51 -3.36
C ALA A 76 -0.81 -2.23 -3.51
N THR A 77 -0.20 -2.65 -4.62
CA THR A 77 1.21 -2.35 -4.93
C THR A 77 1.46 -0.85 -5.10
N ALA A 78 0.62 -0.14 -5.86
CA ALA A 78 0.74 1.30 -6.02
C ALA A 78 0.57 2.06 -4.68
N SER A 79 -0.21 1.52 -3.75
CA SER A 79 -0.38 2.10 -2.40
C SER A 79 0.80 1.81 -1.46
N LEU A 80 1.59 0.78 -1.75
CA LEU A 80 2.81 0.41 -1.02
C LEU A 80 4.05 1.11 -1.58
N GLU A 81 4.00 1.56 -2.82
CA GLU A 81 5.07 2.34 -3.43
C GLU A 81 5.28 3.61 -2.61
N PRO A 82 6.50 3.87 -2.11
CA PRO A 82 6.79 5.18 -1.53
C PRO A 82 6.48 6.25 -2.59
N PRO A 83 6.06 7.48 -2.23
CA PRO A 83 6.08 8.56 -3.20
C PRO A 83 7.51 8.59 -3.74
N GLU A 84 7.70 8.37 -5.04
CA GLU A 84 9.05 8.37 -5.62
C GLU A 84 9.77 9.59 -5.04
N PRO A 85 10.94 9.41 -4.40
CA PRO A 85 11.75 10.57 -4.12
C PRO A 85 11.93 11.25 -5.48
N LEU A 86 11.55 12.53 -5.57
CA LEU A 86 11.93 13.39 -6.68
C LEU A 86 13.45 13.25 -6.82
N GLU A 87 13.92 12.37 -7.67
CA GLU A 87 15.33 12.09 -7.86
C GLU A 87 15.93 13.38 -8.44
N PRO A 88 16.74 14.16 -7.70
CA PRO A 88 17.49 15.23 -8.35
C PRO A 88 18.46 14.55 -9.33
N PRO A 89 18.66 15.10 -10.54
CA PRO A 89 19.52 14.46 -11.53
C PRO A 89 20.92 14.28 -10.93
N GLU A 90 21.43 13.05 -10.98
CA GLU A 90 22.78 12.75 -10.49
C GLU A 90 23.79 13.69 -11.16
N PRO A 91 24.63 14.42 -10.38
CA PRO A 91 25.68 15.21 -10.99
C PRO A 91 26.66 14.27 -11.71
N PRO A 92 27.21 14.66 -12.88
CA PRO A 92 28.14 13.82 -13.60
C PRO A 92 29.35 13.51 -12.71
N GLU A 93 29.65 12.23 -12.55
CA GLU A 93 30.81 11.76 -11.80
C GLU A 93 32.06 12.51 -12.30
N SER A 94 32.66 13.29 -11.40
CA SER A 94 33.89 14.02 -11.68
C SER A 94 35.05 13.05 -11.90
N PRO A 95 35.99 13.40 -12.80
CA PRO A 95 36.85 12.44 -13.47
C PRO A 95 37.87 11.81 -12.51
N THR A 96 37.97 10.47 -12.56
CA THR A 96 39.16 9.79 -12.03
C THR A 96 40.34 10.16 -12.91
N ALA A 97 41.23 11.01 -12.39
CA ALA A 97 42.57 11.16 -12.92
C ALA A 97 43.41 9.95 -12.50
N PRO A 98 44.05 9.21 -13.43
CA PRO A 98 45.15 8.35 -13.05
C PRO A 98 46.48 9.10 -13.15
N ALA A 99 47.14 9.11 -11.99
CA ALA A 99 48.57 8.99 -11.73
C ALA A 99 49.60 9.42 -12.79
N ALA A 100 50.52 10.26 -12.31
CA ALA A 100 51.81 10.53 -12.88
C ALA A 100 52.56 9.25 -13.32
N HIS A 101 53.19 9.32 -14.48
CA HIS A 101 54.39 8.55 -14.77
C HIS A 101 55.50 9.52 -15.18
N THR A 102 56.63 9.36 -14.49
CA THR A 102 57.92 10.02 -14.66
C THR A 102 58.41 10.07 -16.10
#